data_AF-A0A5K1UUP6-F1
#
_entry.id   AF-A0A5K1UUP6-F1
#
_cell.length_a   1.000
_cell.length_b   1.000
_cell.length_c   1.000
_cell.angle_alpha   90.00
_cell.angle_beta   90.00
_cell.angle_gamma   90.00
#
_symmetry.space_group_name_H-M   'P 1'
#
loop_
_entity.id
_entity.type
_entity.pdbx_description
1 polymer ?
#
loop_
_entity_poly.entity_id
_entity_poly.type
_entity_poly.pdbx_seq_one_letter_code
_entity_poly.pdbx_strand_id
1 'polypeptide(L)'
;MLSNFFFFVLVHVFMFSLWNSEYVCCFYIPKVCSKKFFYLKESSNASSYSEGRERYMQEKKMKQLKLKAENKVVKQLRITPRIGANDLLIKINSAKQFLLRRHRVKFILTLKGREYTNVENVKKIFAKISEELKSYGNSETMRQNGNVVSQLFNLKAKRKNESSRGGEEKGGIK
;
A
#
# COMPACT_ATOMS: atom_id res chain seq x y z
N MET A 1 -23.37 79.52 -18.91
CA MET A 1 -22.56 78.54 -19.67
C MET A 1 -21.13 79.06 -19.90
N LEU A 2 -20.39 79.44 -18.85
CA LEU A 2 -19.04 80.02 -18.97
C LEU A 2 -17.97 79.35 -18.07
N SER A 3 -18.29 78.29 -17.34
CA SER A 3 -17.34 77.63 -16.41
C SER A 3 -16.56 76.46 -17.03
N ASN A 4 -17.01 75.91 -18.16
CA ASN A 4 -16.40 74.71 -18.77
C ASN A 4 -15.39 75.02 -19.89
N PHE A 5 -15.18 76.30 -20.24
CA PHE A 5 -14.21 76.71 -21.26
C PHE A 5 -12.83 77.00 -20.66
N PHE A 6 -12.79 77.48 -19.41
CA PHE A 6 -11.54 77.87 -18.73
C PHE A 6 -10.68 76.68 -18.29
N PHE A 7 -11.33 75.56 -17.93
CA PHE A 7 -10.63 74.33 -17.52
C PHE A 7 -9.94 73.63 -18.70
N PHE A 8 -10.49 73.76 -19.92
CA PHE A 8 -9.93 73.14 -21.12
C PHE A 8 -8.68 73.88 -21.63
N VAL A 9 -8.65 75.21 -21.50
CA VAL A 9 -7.49 76.04 -21.87
C VAL A 9 -6.33 75.82 -20.87
N LEU A 10 -6.62 75.60 -19.59
CA LEU A 10 -5.58 75.38 -18.57
C LEU A 10 -4.89 74.03 -18.72
N VAL A 11 -5.61 72.98 -19.11
CA VAL A 11 -5.04 71.64 -19.36
C VAL A 11 -4.23 71.60 -20.65
N HIS A 12 -4.63 72.35 -21.69
CA HIS A 12 -3.90 72.39 -22.96
C HIS A 12 -2.62 73.23 -22.89
N VAL A 13 -2.60 74.30 -22.09
CA VAL A 13 -1.38 75.11 -21.85
C VAL A 13 -0.40 74.37 -20.92
N PHE A 14 -0.89 73.55 -19.98
CA PHE A 14 -0.05 72.74 -19.10
C PHE A 14 0.56 71.50 -19.80
N MET A 15 -0.13 70.91 -20.78
CA MET A 15 0.38 69.80 -21.60
C MET A 15 1.27 70.23 -22.78
N PHE A 16 1.25 71.50 -23.18
CA PHE A 16 2.10 72.03 -24.26
C PHE A 16 3.44 72.59 -23.76
N SER A 17 3.60 72.82 -22.45
CA SER A 17 4.77 73.51 -21.88
C SER A 17 5.82 72.61 -21.23
N LEU A 18 5.72 71.27 -21.38
CA LEU A 18 6.76 70.32 -20.94
C LEU A 18 7.20 69.33 -22.03
N TRP A 19 6.82 69.57 -23.29
CA TRP A 19 7.42 68.93 -24.46
C TRP A 19 8.17 70.00 -25.26
N ASN A 20 9.34 70.41 -24.78
CA ASN A 20 10.46 70.89 -25.61
C ASN A 20 11.61 71.34 -24.71
N SER A 21 12.55 70.44 -24.47
CA SER A 21 13.94 70.84 -24.24
C SER A 21 14.83 69.68 -24.67
N GLU A 22 15.18 69.67 -25.95
CA GLU A 22 16.30 68.92 -26.49
C GLU A 22 17.65 69.55 -26.08
N TYR A 23 18.74 68.87 -26.48
CA TYR A 23 20.18 69.16 -26.36
C TYR A 23 20.80 68.63 -25.04
N VAL A 24 21.72 67.66 -25.01
CA VAL A 24 22.91 67.44 -25.86
C VAL A 24 23.33 65.96 -25.89
N CYS A 25 23.62 65.44 -27.09
CA CYS A 25 24.36 64.20 -27.33
C CYS A 25 25.87 64.41 -27.10
N CYS A 26 26.45 63.72 -26.13
CA CYS A 26 27.88 63.40 -26.12
C CYS A 26 28.06 61.90 -25.86
N PHE A 27 28.26 61.16 -26.96
CA PHE A 27 29.37 60.21 -27.11
C PHE A 27 29.97 59.63 -25.82
N TYR A 28 29.47 58.48 -25.36
CA TYR A 28 30.35 57.39 -24.89
C TYR A 28 29.56 56.09 -24.71
N ILE A 29 29.98 55.04 -25.42
CA ILE A 29 29.57 53.66 -25.18
C ILE A 29 30.48 53.09 -24.10
N PRO A 30 29.94 52.61 -22.96
CA PRO A 30 30.56 51.52 -22.25
C PRO A 30 29.66 50.29 -22.33
N LYS A 31 30.23 49.21 -22.84
CA LYS A 31 29.75 47.86 -22.60
C LYS A 31 29.62 47.63 -21.09
N VAL A 32 28.72 46.69 -20.77
CA VAL A 32 28.70 45.76 -19.62
C VAL A 32 27.53 45.94 -18.64
N CYS A 33 26.88 44.79 -18.43
CA CYS A 33 26.09 44.35 -17.27
C CYS A 33 24.59 44.68 -17.18
N SER A 34 23.82 43.62 -17.47
CA SER A 34 22.87 43.00 -16.54
C SER A 34 21.81 43.90 -15.92
N LYS A 35 20.59 43.82 -16.47
CA LYS A 35 19.48 43.14 -15.80
C LYS A 35 18.29 43.12 -16.75
N LYS A 36 18.05 41.94 -17.32
CA LYS A 36 16.78 41.58 -17.93
C LYS A 36 15.75 41.62 -16.81
N PHE A 37 15.04 42.75 -16.69
CA PHE A 37 13.80 42.86 -15.91
C PHE A 37 12.75 42.02 -16.64
N PHE A 38 12.89 40.70 -16.51
CA PHE A 38 11.95 39.68 -16.92
C PHE A 38 11.17 39.30 -15.67
N TYR A 39 10.30 40.21 -15.23
CA TYR A 39 9.29 39.91 -14.24
C TYR A 39 7.95 40.11 -14.91
N LEU A 40 7.38 39.00 -15.37
CA LEU A 40 5.94 38.71 -15.48
C LEU A 40 5.82 37.42 -16.29
N LYS A 41 6.01 36.29 -15.61
CA LYS A 41 5.36 35.04 -15.98
C LYS A 41 4.33 34.79 -14.90
N GLU A 42 3.09 35.14 -15.20
CA GLU A 42 1.93 34.61 -14.48
C GLU A 42 1.92 33.10 -14.68
N SER A 43 2.47 32.37 -13.71
CA SER A 43 2.29 30.93 -13.60
C SER A 43 1.01 30.69 -12.81
N SER A 44 -0.10 30.64 -13.52
CA SER A 44 -1.40 30.14 -13.07
C SER A 44 -1.36 28.63 -12.80
N ASN A 45 -0.42 28.18 -11.97
CA ASN A 45 -0.35 26.81 -11.46
C ASN A 45 0.18 26.85 -10.02
N ALA A 46 -0.68 27.28 -9.10
CA ALA A 46 -0.50 27.10 -7.66
C ALA A 46 -0.66 25.62 -7.24
N SER A 47 -0.11 24.68 -8.02
CA SER A 47 -0.10 23.23 -7.76
C SER A 47 1.28 22.73 -7.29
N SER A 48 2.28 23.59 -7.14
CA SER A 48 3.66 23.17 -6.84
C SER A 48 3.90 22.65 -5.41
N TYR A 49 2.99 22.89 -4.44
CA TYR A 49 3.09 22.29 -3.10
C TYR A 49 2.36 20.93 -2.97
N SER A 50 1.68 20.47 -4.03
CA SER A 50 0.90 19.23 -4.00
C SER A 50 1.75 17.99 -4.28
N GLU A 51 2.64 18.03 -5.28
CA GLU A 51 3.30 16.82 -5.82
C GLU A 51 4.15 16.08 -4.78
N GLY A 52 4.98 16.79 -4.02
CA GLY A 52 5.83 16.17 -2.98
C GLY A 52 5.04 15.66 -1.78
N ARG A 53 4.02 16.42 -1.36
CA ARG A 53 3.14 16.05 -0.23
C ARG A 53 2.27 14.85 -0.58
N GLU A 54 1.70 14.82 -1.79
CA GLU A 54 0.86 13.73 -2.28
C GLU A 54 1.68 12.46 -2.49
N ARG A 55 2.87 12.56 -3.10
CA ARG A 55 3.78 11.43 -3.24
C ARG A 55 4.20 10.86 -1.88
N TYR A 56 4.52 11.72 -0.90
CA TYR A 56 4.82 11.27 0.46
C TYR A 56 3.62 10.56 1.11
N MET A 57 2.41 11.10 0.98
CA MET A 57 1.20 10.49 1.54
C MET A 57 0.87 9.16 0.88
N GLN A 58 1.06 9.06 -0.45
CA GLN A 58 0.94 7.81 -1.19
C GLN A 58 1.98 6.79 -0.74
N GLU A 59 3.26 7.17 -0.64
CA GLU A 59 4.33 6.30 -0.16
C GLU A 59 4.08 5.82 1.28
N LYS A 60 3.64 6.72 2.17
CA LYS A 60 3.28 6.37 3.55
C LYS A 60 2.12 5.38 3.59
N LYS A 61 1.08 5.61 2.79
CA LYS A 61 -0.05 4.68 2.64
C LYS A 61 0.40 3.32 2.09
N MET A 62 1.25 3.31 1.06
CA MET A 62 1.80 2.08 0.48
C MET A 62 2.66 1.31 1.47
N LYS A 63 3.50 1.98 2.26
CA LYS A 63 4.29 1.35 3.34
C LYS A 63 3.36 0.71 4.38
N GLN A 64 2.32 1.42 4.83
CA GLN A 64 1.34 0.87 5.78
C GLN A 64 0.57 -0.33 5.20
N LEU A 65 0.22 -0.31 3.91
CA LEU A 65 -0.45 -1.42 3.24
C LEU A 65 0.47 -2.65 3.15
N LYS A 66 1.76 -2.46 2.84
CA LYS A 66 2.76 -3.55 2.80
C LYS A 66 2.89 -4.23 4.16
N LEU A 67 3.06 -3.46 5.24
CA LEU A 67 3.13 -3.99 6.60
C LEU A 67 1.87 -4.80 6.98
N LYS A 68 0.68 -4.35 6.57
CA LYS A 68 -0.57 -5.10 6.79
C LYS A 68 -0.65 -6.38 5.97
N ALA A 69 -0.14 -6.36 4.74
CA ALA A 69 -0.13 -7.53 3.84
C ALA A 69 0.84 -8.62 4.32
N GLU A 70 2.00 -8.24 4.88
CA GLU A 70 2.98 -9.17 5.46
C GLU A 70 2.39 -10.08 6.55
N ASN A 71 1.35 -9.65 7.25
CA ASN A 71 0.67 -10.49 8.24
C ASN A 71 -0.07 -11.69 7.62
N LYS A 72 -0.39 -11.67 6.31
CA LYS A 72 -1.13 -12.74 5.60
C LYS A 72 -0.25 -13.66 4.75
N VAL A 73 1.00 -13.88 5.17
CA VAL A 73 1.91 -14.79 4.45
C VAL A 73 1.38 -16.24 4.44
N VAL A 74 1.58 -16.93 3.32
CA VAL A 74 1.28 -18.36 3.17
C VAL A 74 2.49 -19.17 3.66
N LYS A 75 2.33 -19.91 4.76
CA LYS A 75 3.34 -20.82 5.28
C LYS A 75 3.20 -22.19 4.64
N GLN A 76 4.31 -22.74 4.16
CA GLN A 76 4.33 -24.03 3.48
C GLN A 76 4.83 -25.12 4.43
N LEU A 77 4.10 -26.22 4.55
CA LEU A 77 4.50 -27.39 5.33
C LEU A 77 4.69 -28.58 4.38
N ARG A 78 5.94 -29.06 4.29
CA ARG A 78 6.29 -30.21 3.46
C ARG A 78 6.09 -31.52 4.20
N ILE A 79 5.48 -32.49 3.53
CA ILE A 79 5.18 -33.84 4.03
C ILE A 79 5.66 -34.88 3.00
N THR A 80 6.07 -36.05 3.50
CA THR A 80 6.45 -37.22 2.69
C THR A 80 5.30 -38.23 2.69
N PRO A 81 5.07 -39.00 1.60
CA PRO A 81 3.99 -40.00 1.54
C PRO A 81 4.09 -41.11 2.59
N ARG A 82 5.29 -41.41 3.11
CA ARG A 82 5.53 -42.43 4.15
C ARG A 82 5.73 -41.82 5.54
N ILE A 83 5.04 -40.72 5.85
CA ILE A 83 5.17 -40.04 7.14
C ILE A 83 4.60 -40.90 8.28
N GLY A 84 5.29 -40.94 9.43
CA GLY A 84 4.79 -41.60 10.63
C GLY A 84 3.66 -40.80 11.29
N ALA A 85 2.89 -41.46 12.17
CA ALA A 85 1.78 -40.81 12.88
C ALA A 85 2.26 -39.64 13.77
N ASN A 86 3.35 -39.83 14.51
CA ASN A 86 3.90 -38.79 15.38
C ASN A 86 4.39 -37.56 14.60
N ASP A 87 5.14 -37.77 13.52
CA ASP A 87 5.64 -36.68 12.67
C ASP A 87 4.50 -35.88 12.04
N LEU A 88 3.43 -36.57 11.63
CA LEU A 88 2.24 -35.93 11.10
C LEU A 88 1.58 -35.02 12.17
N LEU A 89 1.45 -35.50 13.40
CA LEU A 89 0.90 -34.72 14.52
C LEU A 89 1.74 -33.47 14.81
N ILE A 90 3.07 -33.55 14.78
CA ILE A 90 3.96 -32.39 14.95
C ILE A 90 3.71 -31.34 13.86
N LYS A 91 3.57 -31.76 12.59
CA LYS A 91 3.24 -30.86 11.48
C LYS A 91 1.85 -30.24 11.64
N ILE A 92 0.87 -31.01 12.10
CA ILE A 92 -0.49 -30.51 12.39
C ILE A 92 -0.44 -29.47 13.51
N ASN A 93 0.28 -29.72 14.60
CA ASN A 93 0.42 -28.76 15.69
C ASN A 93 1.09 -27.46 15.23
N SER A 94 2.11 -27.55 14.38
CA SER A 94 2.71 -26.37 13.74
C SER A 94 1.71 -25.61 12.87
N ALA A 95 0.87 -26.32 12.11
CA ALA A 95 -0.20 -25.71 11.32
C ALA A 95 -1.25 -25.02 12.19
N LYS A 96 -1.66 -25.63 13.31
CA LYS A 96 -2.56 -25.03 14.31
C LYS A 96 -1.99 -23.67 14.77
N GLN A 97 -0.70 -23.63 15.14
CA GLN A 97 -0.04 -22.39 15.55
C GLN A 97 0.01 -21.32 14.45
N PHE A 98 0.24 -21.71 13.19
CA PHE A 98 0.22 -20.76 12.07
C PHE A 98 -1.18 -20.20 11.79
N LEU A 99 -2.21 -21.03 11.87
CA LEU A 99 -3.60 -20.59 11.72
C LEU A 99 -4.00 -19.63 12.85
N LEU A 100 -3.60 -19.91 14.10
CA LEU A 100 -3.82 -19.00 15.23
C LEU A 100 -3.18 -17.61 15.01
N ARG A 101 -1.98 -17.58 14.40
CA ARG A 101 -1.29 -16.34 14.00
C ARG A 101 -1.88 -15.68 12.73
N ARG A 102 -3.05 -16.14 12.26
CA ARG A 102 -3.74 -15.67 11.05
C ARG A 102 -2.97 -15.84 9.74
N HIS A 103 -2.03 -16.78 9.68
CA HIS A 103 -1.38 -17.16 8.44
C HIS A 103 -2.18 -18.24 7.70
N ARG A 104 -2.04 -18.29 6.38
CA ARG A 104 -2.57 -19.38 5.57
C ARG A 104 -1.55 -20.51 5.54
N VAL A 105 -2.00 -21.76 5.54
CA VAL A 105 -1.09 -22.91 5.58
C VAL A 105 -1.29 -23.77 4.34
N LYS A 106 -0.24 -23.95 3.54
CA LYS A 106 -0.23 -24.85 2.39
C LYS A 106 0.54 -26.11 2.76
N PHE A 107 -0.16 -27.24 2.81
CA PHE A 107 0.51 -28.53 2.88
C PHE A 107 0.94 -28.95 1.48
N ILE A 108 2.18 -29.43 1.39
CA ILE A 108 2.81 -29.84 0.14
C ILE A 108 3.36 -31.25 0.35
N LEU A 109 2.87 -32.20 -0.43
CA LEU A 109 3.35 -33.56 -0.47
C LEU A 109 3.96 -33.83 -1.84
N THR A 110 5.21 -34.24 -1.87
CA THR A 110 5.91 -34.58 -3.11
C THR A 110 5.94 -36.09 -3.27
N LEU A 111 5.28 -36.58 -4.31
CA LEU A 111 5.34 -37.96 -4.76
C LEU A 111 6.72 -38.24 -5.36
N LYS A 112 7.31 -39.36 -4.96
CA LYS A 112 8.54 -39.91 -5.55
C LYS A 112 8.14 -41.11 -6.40
N GLY A 113 8.80 -41.38 -7.54
CA GLY A 113 8.36 -42.30 -8.60
C GLY A 113 7.51 -43.52 -8.20
N ARG A 114 7.93 -44.31 -7.20
CA ARG A 114 7.19 -45.52 -6.75
C ARG A 114 5.87 -45.25 -6.03
N GLU A 115 5.62 -44.01 -5.63
CA GLU A 115 4.49 -43.59 -4.79
C GLU A 115 3.31 -43.04 -5.60
N TYR A 116 3.45 -42.86 -6.93
CA TYR A 116 2.35 -42.38 -7.78
C TYR A 116 1.13 -43.31 -7.75
N THR A 117 1.36 -44.61 -7.61
CA THR A 117 0.29 -45.61 -7.53
C THR A 117 -0.48 -45.52 -6.21
N ASN A 118 0.11 -44.97 -5.15
CA ASN A 118 -0.47 -44.95 -3.81
C ASN A 118 -1.22 -43.63 -3.51
N VAL A 119 -2.12 -43.24 -4.42
CA VAL A 119 -2.94 -42.03 -4.27
C VAL A 119 -3.88 -42.14 -3.06
N GLU A 120 -4.33 -43.35 -2.72
CA GLU A 120 -5.20 -43.58 -1.56
C GLU A 120 -4.55 -43.21 -0.24
N ASN A 121 -3.28 -43.56 -0.03
CA ASN A 121 -2.56 -43.19 1.17
C ASN A 121 -2.43 -41.65 1.29
N VAL A 122 -2.16 -40.97 0.17
CA VAL A 122 -2.11 -39.50 0.15
C VAL A 122 -3.46 -38.90 0.55
N LYS A 123 -4.57 -39.42 0.00
CA LYS A 123 -5.93 -38.99 0.40
C LYS A 123 -6.18 -39.22 1.89
N LYS A 124 -5.77 -40.37 2.44
CA LYS A 124 -5.90 -40.69 3.88
C LYS A 124 -5.12 -39.69 4.75
N ILE A 125 -3.91 -39.31 4.37
CA ILE A 125 -3.10 -38.32 5.09
C ILE A 125 -3.80 -36.96 5.10
N PHE A 126 -4.23 -36.46 3.93
CA PHE A 126 -4.92 -35.17 3.85
C PHE A 126 -6.28 -35.16 4.54
N ALA A 127 -7.00 -36.29 4.55
CA ALA A 127 -8.25 -36.45 5.30
C ALA A 127 -8.01 -36.29 6.82
N LYS A 128 -6.99 -36.97 7.37
CA LYS A 128 -6.60 -36.82 8.78
C LYS A 128 -6.22 -35.38 9.14
N ILE A 129 -5.44 -34.72 8.29
CA ILE A 129 -5.09 -33.29 8.49
C ILE A 129 -6.35 -32.42 8.48
N SER A 130 -7.27 -32.68 7.56
CA SER A 130 -8.51 -31.90 7.42
C SER A 130 -9.43 -32.07 8.62
N GLU A 131 -9.53 -33.27 9.17
CA GLU A 131 -10.29 -33.56 10.38
C GLU A 131 -9.73 -32.79 11.60
N GLU A 132 -8.42 -32.90 11.83
CA GLU A 132 -7.72 -32.23 12.94
C GLU A 132 -7.75 -30.69 12.87
N LEU A 133 -7.76 -30.14 11.66
CA LEU A 133 -7.74 -28.68 11.44
C LEU A 133 -9.14 -28.06 11.24
N LYS A 134 -10.21 -28.87 11.20
CA LYS A 134 -11.59 -28.43 10.96
C LYS A 134 -12.08 -27.36 11.93
N SER A 135 -11.61 -27.40 13.18
CA SER A 135 -11.96 -26.43 14.22
C SER A 135 -11.34 -25.05 13.98
N TYR A 136 -10.15 -25.00 13.37
CA TYR A 136 -9.37 -23.76 13.19
C TYR A 136 -9.58 -23.12 11.83
N GLY A 137 -9.79 -23.92 10.79
CA GLY A 137 -9.75 -23.46 9.41
C GLY A 137 -10.67 -24.20 8.46
N ASN A 138 -10.91 -23.58 7.32
CA ASN A 138 -11.55 -24.21 6.18
C ASN A 138 -10.47 -24.70 5.22
N SER A 139 -10.57 -25.96 4.81
CA SER A 139 -9.68 -26.58 3.82
C SER A 139 -10.20 -26.31 2.40
N GLU A 140 -9.31 -25.94 1.49
CA GLU A 140 -9.58 -26.00 0.05
C GLU A 140 -9.48 -27.44 -0.49
N THR A 141 -9.96 -27.65 -1.70
CA THR A 141 -9.81 -28.93 -2.41
C THR A 141 -8.34 -29.24 -2.66
N MET A 142 -7.97 -30.51 -2.50
CA MET A 142 -6.64 -31.02 -2.84
C MET A 142 -6.38 -30.84 -4.35
N ARG A 143 -5.26 -30.18 -4.70
CA ARG A 143 -4.81 -30.00 -6.08
C ARG A 143 -3.54 -30.79 -6.34
N GLN A 144 -3.47 -31.47 -7.47
CA GLN A 144 -2.28 -32.20 -7.90
C GLN A 144 -1.68 -31.52 -9.13
N ASN A 145 -0.43 -31.09 -9.00
CA ASN A 145 0.37 -30.49 -10.07
C ASN A 145 1.57 -31.41 -10.32
N GLY A 146 1.43 -32.35 -11.26
CA GLY A 146 2.46 -33.36 -11.54
C GLY A 146 2.77 -34.23 -10.33
N ASN A 147 4.02 -34.16 -9.86
CA ASN A 147 4.51 -34.91 -8.70
C ASN A 147 4.15 -34.27 -7.35
N VAL A 148 3.62 -33.05 -7.34
CA VAL A 148 3.27 -32.33 -6.11
C VAL A 148 1.78 -32.34 -5.88
N VAL A 149 1.37 -32.87 -4.74
CA VAL A 149 0.00 -32.76 -4.22
C VAL A 149 -0.02 -31.69 -3.16
N SER A 150 -0.99 -30.77 -3.21
CA SER A 150 -1.08 -29.70 -2.22
C SER A 150 -2.51 -29.40 -1.81
N GLN A 151 -2.65 -28.97 -0.57
CA GLN A 151 -3.92 -28.52 -0.01
C GLN A 151 -3.69 -27.23 0.79
N LEU A 152 -4.53 -26.23 0.57
CA LEU A 152 -4.43 -24.93 1.22
C LEU A 152 -5.50 -24.83 2.31
N PHE A 153 -5.10 -24.34 3.48
CA PHE A 153 -5.95 -24.13 4.63
C PHE A 153 -6.02 -22.63 4.94
N ASN A 154 -7.26 -22.14 5.03
CA ASN A 154 -7.58 -20.75 5.32
C ASN A 154 -8.17 -20.66 6.73
N LEU A 155 -7.91 -19.56 7.44
CA LEU A 155 -8.49 -19.33 8.75
C LEU A 155 -10.02 -19.24 8.66
N LYS A 156 -10.72 -19.90 9.58
CA LYS A 156 -12.18 -19.78 9.70
C LYS A 156 -12.53 -18.39 10.20
N ALA A 157 -13.49 -17.72 9.56
CA ALA A 157 -13.97 -16.43 10.05
C ALA A 157 -14.57 -16.62 11.45
N LYS A 158 -14.06 -15.89 12.46
CA LYS A 158 -14.66 -15.88 13.80
C LYS A 158 -16.07 -15.29 13.67
N ARG A 159 -17.11 -16.09 13.89
CA ARG A 159 -18.45 -15.54 14.10
C ARG A 159 -18.39 -14.72 15.39
N LYS A 160 -18.93 -13.50 15.39
CA LYS A 160 -18.81 -12.49 16.47
C LYS A 160 -19.34 -12.96 17.85
N ASN A 161 -19.88 -14.17 17.95
CA ASN A 161 -20.65 -14.68 19.07
C ASN A 161 -19.80 -15.33 20.20
N GLU A 162 -18.48 -15.52 20.03
CA GLU A 162 -17.63 -16.25 20.99
C GLU A 162 -16.64 -15.36 21.78
N SER A 163 -16.56 -14.05 21.50
CA SER A 163 -15.67 -13.12 22.24
C SER A 163 -16.27 -12.57 23.54
N SER A 164 -17.53 -12.84 23.86
CA SER A 164 -18.25 -12.26 25.00
C SER A 164 -18.42 -13.18 26.22
N ARG A 165 -17.80 -14.37 26.26
CA ARG A 165 -17.95 -15.34 27.37
C ARG A 165 -16.65 -15.72 28.10
N GLY A 166 -15.53 -15.05 27.81
CA GLY A 166 -14.21 -15.44 28.33
C GLY A 166 -13.61 -14.47 29.35
N GLY A 167 -14.42 -13.90 30.24
CA GLY A 167 -13.93 -12.96 31.24
C GLY A 167 -14.82 -12.88 32.47
N GLU A 168 -14.72 -13.88 33.34
CA GLU A 168 -14.84 -13.72 34.80
C GLU A 168 -14.53 -15.06 35.49
N GLU A 169 -13.31 -15.19 36.00
CA GLU A 169 -13.05 -15.96 37.21
C GLU A 169 -11.93 -15.23 37.96
N LYS A 170 -12.33 -14.19 38.71
CA LYS A 170 -11.55 -13.65 39.83
C LYS A 170 -12.42 -13.75 41.07
N GLY A 171 -12.01 -14.60 42.00
CA GLY A 171 -12.58 -14.77 43.32
C GLY A 171 -12.15 -16.16 43.78
N GLY A 172 -11.33 -16.36 44.81
CA GLY A 172 -10.99 -15.53 45.94
C GLY A 172 -10.75 -16.56 47.04
N ILE A 173 -9.51 -16.73 47.49
CA ILE A 173 -9.20 -17.60 48.62
C ILE A 173 -9.05 -16.68 49.82
N LYS A 174 -10.00 -16.82 50.75
CA LYS A 174 -10.00 -16.22 52.08
C LYS A 174 -8.87 -16.80 52.93
#